data_AF-A0A7S2E7W4-F1
#
_entry.id   AF-A0A7S2E7W4-F1
#
_cell.length_a   1.000
_cell.length_b   1.000
_cell.length_c   1.000
_cell.angle_alpha   90.00
_cell.angle_beta   90.00
_cell.angle_gamma   90.00
#
_symmetry.space_group_name_H-M   'P 1'
#
loop_
_entity.id
_entity.type
_entity.pdbx_description
1 polymer ?
#
loop_
_entity_poly.entity_id
_entity_poly.type
_entity_poly.pdbx_seq_one_letter_code
_entity_poly.pdbx_strand_id
1 'polypeptide(L)'
;PMMMRRSLDWGIRFTVSSEVKNYMLERKRAENKGEKLAMHELIACGLVGGAFSALTHPIDNILTNSQKPMPPGTSRDLGSVVKRMMRESGSKAFTRGFAIKIIDNAYHMAWMYGIGTIVYEEMHEFLNKKT
;
A
#
# COMPACT_ATOMS: atom_id res chain seq x y z
N PRO A 1 -13.58 9.97 -7.27
CA PRO A 1 -12.95 9.77 -5.94
C PRO A 1 -12.42 8.34 -5.73
N MET A 2 -13.22 7.31 -5.99
CA MET A 2 -12.84 5.91 -5.69
C MET A 2 -11.66 5.40 -6.52
N MET A 3 -11.62 5.67 -7.83
CA MET A 3 -10.51 5.28 -8.71
C MET A 3 -9.19 5.94 -8.30
N MET A 4 -9.21 7.25 -8.02
CA MET A 4 -8.04 8.02 -7.56
C MET A 4 -7.48 7.47 -6.26
N ARG A 5 -8.35 7.14 -5.30
CA ARG A 5 -7.93 6.51 -4.05
C ARG A 5 -7.23 5.18 -4.30
N ARG A 6 -7.84 4.31 -5.12
CA ARG A 6 -7.28 2.99 -5.44
C ARG A 6 -5.95 3.10 -6.18
N SER A 7 -5.82 4.02 -7.14
CA SER A 7 -4.58 4.21 -7.89
C SER A 7 -3.44 4.72 -6.99
N LEU A 8 -3.72 5.65 -6.07
CA LEU A 8 -2.72 6.15 -5.12
C LEU A 8 -2.28 5.08 -4.12
N ASP A 9 -3.23 4.36 -3.54
CA ASP A 9 -2.98 3.28 -2.58
C ASP A 9 -2.15 2.15 -3.21
N TRP A 10 -2.50 1.69 -4.42
CA TRP A 10 -1.71 0.67 -5.13
C TRP A 10 -0.38 1.19 -5.65
N GLY A 11 -0.32 2.42 -6.18
CA GLY A 11 0.93 3.01 -6.66
C GLY A 11 1.98 3.06 -5.57
N ILE A 12 1.62 3.54 -4.37
CA ILE A 12 2.56 3.66 -3.26
C ILE A 12 2.97 2.29 -2.72
N ARG A 13 2.04 1.34 -2.62
CA ARG A 13 2.38 -0.04 -2.22
C ARG A 13 3.43 -0.66 -3.14
N PHE A 14 3.25 -0.54 -4.46
CA PHE A 14 4.19 -1.09 -5.43
C PHE A 14 5.52 -0.35 -5.43
N THR A 15 5.52 0.98 -5.40
CA THR A 15 6.75 1.76 -5.35
C THR A 15 7.56 1.42 -4.11
N VAL A 16 6.97 1.52 -2.92
CA VAL A 16 7.72 1.26 -1.67
C VAL A 16 8.18 -0.20 -1.61
N SER A 17 7.33 -1.17 -1.94
CA SER A 17 7.72 -2.59 -1.89
C SER A 17 8.81 -2.92 -2.92
N SER A 18 8.83 -2.25 -4.07
CA SER A 18 9.87 -2.41 -5.09
C SER A 18 11.19 -1.79 -4.66
N GLU A 19 11.17 -0.59 -4.08
CA GLU A 19 12.37 0.05 -3.52
C GLU A 19 12.98 -0.78 -2.39
N VAL A 20 12.16 -1.28 -1.46
CA VAL A 20 12.61 -2.15 -0.36
C VAL A 20 13.22 -3.46 -0.91
N LYS A 21 12.60 -4.04 -1.94
CA LYS A 21 13.12 -5.24 -2.61
C LYS A 21 14.47 -4.96 -3.28
N ASN A 22 14.57 -3.87 -4.03
CA ASN A 22 15.81 -3.49 -4.74
C ASN A 22 16.95 -3.23 -3.75
N TYR A 23 16.67 -2.51 -2.67
CA TYR A 23 17.63 -2.28 -1.59
C TYR A 23 18.14 -3.58 -0.94
N MET A 24 17.25 -4.54 -0.67
CA MET A 24 17.65 -5.86 -0.14
C MET A 24 18.47 -6.68 -1.14
N LEU A 25 18.13 -6.62 -2.43
CA LEU A 25 18.89 -7.29 -3.50
C LEU A 25 20.29 -6.71 -3.66
N GLU A 26 20.44 -5.38 -3.63
CA GLU A 26 21.74 -4.70 -3.68
C GLU A 26 22.63 -5.13 -2.50
N ARG A 27 22.04 -5.21 -1.29
CA ARG A 27 22.76 -5.67 -0.10
C ARG A 27 23.22 -7.13 -0.23
N LYS A 28 22.37 -8.00 -0.77
CA LYS A 28 22.75 -9.40 -1.03
C LYS A 28 23.83 -9.57 -2.08
N ARG A 29 23.75 -8.77 -3.15
CA ARG A 29 24.74 -8.75 -4.23
C ARG A 29 26.11 -8.30 -3.71
N ALA A 30 26.13 -7.28 -2.84
CA ALA A 30 27.35 -6.84 -2.16
C ALA A 30 27.95 -7.93 -1.25
N GLU A 31 27.11 -8.77 -0.65
CA GLU A 31 27.53 -9.90 0.20
C GLU A 31 27.84 -11.20 -0.55
N ASN A 32 27.77 -11.22 -1.90
CA ASN A 32 27.92 -12.43 -2.74
C ASN A 32 26.97 -13.60 -2.37
N LYS A 33 25.82 -13.32 -1.73
CA LYS A 33 24.88 -14.35 -1.22
C LYS A 33 23.81 -14.79 -2.24
N GLY A 34 23.98 -14.45 -3.52
CA GLY A 34 23.09 -14.85 -4.62
C GLY A 34 22.17 -13.73 -5.14
N GLU A 35 21.61 -13.96 -6.32
CA GLU A 35 20.84 -12.96 -7.10
C GLU A 35 19.33 -12.98 -6.83
N LYS A 36 18.82 -14.01 -6.13
CA LYS A 36 17.40 -14.15 -5.79
C LYS A 36 17.14 -14.01 -4.29
N LEU A 37 16.03 -13.37 -3.95
CA LEU A 37 15.52 -13.31 -2.58
C LEU A 37 14.78 -14.61 -2.26
N ALA A 38 15.00 -15.13 -1.06
CA ALA A 38 14.24 -16.25 -0.53
C ALA A 38 12.80 -15.81 -0.19
N MET A 39 11.87 -16.76 -0.12
CA MET A 39 10.46 -16.49 0.17
C MET A 39 10.25 -15.64 1.44
N HIS A 40 11.00 -15.92 2.52
CA HIS A 40 10.88 -15.18 3.78
C HIS A 40 11.33 -13.71 3.64
N GLU A 41 12.30 -13.43 2.77
CA GLU A 41 12.77 -12.06 2.50
C GLU A 41 11.79 -11.31 1.61
N LEU A 42 11.18 -11.99 0.64
CA LEU A 42 10.11 -11.42 -0.17
C LEU A 42 8.89 -11.06 0.68
N ILE A 43 8.50 -11.94 1.60
CA ILE A 43 7.44 -11.69 2.59
C ILE A 43 7.80 -10.48 3.46
N ALA A 44 9.04 -10.41 3.97
CA ALA A 44 9.51 -9.26 4.76
C ALA A 44 9.48 -7.95 3.96
N CYS A 45 9.90 -7.96 2.69
CA CYS A 45 9.81 -6.80 1.81
C CYS A 45 8.36 -6.36 1.61
N GLY A 46 7.44 -7.32 1.39
CA GLY A 46 6.01 -7.06 1.28
C GLY A 46 5.41 -6.48 2.56
N LEU A 47 5.76 -7.02 3.73
CA LEU A 47 5.31 -6.50 5.04
C LEU A 47 5.72 -5.04 5.24
N VAL A 48 7.00 -4.73 5.00
CA VAL A 48 7.53 -3.37 5.16
C VAL A 48 6.87 -2.42 4.15
N GLY A 49 6.85 -2.78 2.86
CA GLY A 49 6.25 -1.94 1.84
C GLY A 49 4.74 -1.71 2.04
N GLY A 50 4.02 -2.75 2.47
CA GLY A 50 2.62 -2.64 2.86
C GLY A 50 2.40 -1.74 4.08
N ALA A 51 3.19 -1.88 5.14
CA ALA A 51 3.08 -1.03 6.33
C ALA A 51 3.34 0.45 6.03
N PHE A 52 4.39 0.75 5.26
CA PHE A 52 4.74 2.12 4.88
C PHE A 52 3.70 2.79 3.97
N SER A 53 2.99 2.01 3.14
CA SER A 53 1.93 2.55 2.29
C SER A 53 0.77 3.19 3.07
N ALA A 54 0.61 2.84 4.35
CA ALA A 54 -0.40 3.44 5.24
C ALA A 54 -0.15 4.94 5.51
N LEU A 55 1.01 5.50 5.18
CA LEU A 55 1.27 6.95 5.26
C LEU A 55 0.28 7.79 4.43
N THR A 56 -0.36 7.18 3.43
CA THR A 56 -1.42 7.79 2.60
C THR A 56 -2.78 7.89 3.30
N HIS A 57 -2.94 7.23 4.45
CA HIS A 57 -4.22 7.11 5.16
C HIS A 57 -4.91 8.45 5.49
N PRO A 58 -4.19 9.54 5.84
CA PRO A 58 -4.82 10.86 6.00
C PRO A 58 -5.52 11.35 4.72
N ILE A 59 -4.91 11.14 3.56
CA ILE A 59 -5.47 11.53 2.25
C ILE A 59 -6.69 10.65 1.93
N ASP A 60 -6.60 9.35 2.17
CA ASP A 60 -7.71 8.41 2.06
C ASP A 60 -8.92 8.81 2.92
N ASN A 61 -8.67 9.25 4.16
CA ASN A 61 -9.72 9.73 5.05
C ASN A 61 -10.39 10.99 4.52
N ILE A 62 -9.65 11.91 3.89
CA ILE A 62 -10.24 13.09 3.24
C ILE A 62 -11.11 12.67 2.03
N LEU A 63 -10.57 11.81 1.16
CA LEU A 63 -11.25 11.33 -0.05
C LEU A 63 -12.49 10.48 0.24
N THR A 64 -12.53 9.78 1.37
CA THR A 64 -13.72 9.03 1.81
C THR A 64 -14.75 9.94 2.46
N ASN A 65 -14.32 10.92 3.25
CA ASN A 65 -15.24 11.89 3.84
C ASN A 65 -15.85 12.82 2.78
N SER A 66 -15.16 13.11 1.66
CA SER A 66 -15.75 13.90 0.57
C SER A 66 -16.95 13.22 -0.10
N GLN A 67 -17.12 11.91 0.09
CA GLN A 67 -18.27 11.16 -0.39
C GLN A 67 -19.46 11.15 0.60
N LYS A 68 -19.27 11.65 1.82
CA LYS A 68 -20.36 11.76 2.81
C LYS A 68 -21.25 12.98 2.51
N PRO A 69 -22.56 12.90 2.76
CA PRO A 69 -23.47 14.03 2.64
C PRO A 69 -22.93 15.27 3.39
N MET A 70 -22.89 16.41 2.71
CA MET A 70 -22.53 17.69 3.29
C MET A 70 -23.78 18.39 3.85
N PRO A 71 -23.65 19.20 4.92
CA PRO A 71 -24.76 20.00 5.41
C PRO A 71 -25.36 20.90 4.31
N PRO A 72 -26.68 21.15 4.32
CA PRO A 72 -27.32 22.05 3.37
C PRO A 72 -26.61 23.41 3.34
N GLY A 73 -26.35 23.94 2.15
CA GLY A 73 -25.68 25.24 1.97
C GLY A 73 -24.14 25.23 2.11
N THR A 74 -23.51 24.06 2.31
CA THR A 74 -22.04 23.95 2.31
C THR A 74 -21.51 23.50 0.95
N SER A 75 -20.49 24.19 0.43
CA SER A 75 -19.77 23.80 -0.78
C SER A 75 -19.18 22.38 -0.67
N ARG A 76 -19.16 21.65 -1.79
CA ARG A 76 -18.65 20.26 -1.87
C ARG A 76 -17.16 20.18 -2.20
N ASP A 77 -16.40 21.24 -1.92
CA ASP A 77 -14.96 21.28 -2.13
C ASP A 77 -14.20 20.54 -1.01
N LEU A 78 -12.95 20.16 -1.30
CA LEU A 78 -12.11 19.42 -0.36
C LEU A 78 -11.80 20.24 0.91
N GLY A 79 -11.71 21.57 0.82
CA GLY A 79 -11.46 22.44 1.97
C GLY A 79 -12.63 22.41 2.95
N SER A 80 -13.86 22.50 2.45
CA SER A 80 -15.08 22.37 3.24
C SER A 80 -15.19 21.00 3.92
N VAL A 81 -14.77 19.93 3.25
CA VAL A 81 -14.72 18.57 3.82
C VAL A 81 -13.72 18.49 4.97
N VAL A 82 -12.50 19.01 4.79
CA VAL A 82 -11.46 19.06 5.83
C VAL A 82 -11.94 19.86 7.04
N LYS A 83 -12.54 21.04 6.81
CA LYS A 83 -13.10 21.90 7.87
C LYS A 83 -14.20 21.18 8.66
N ARG A 84 -15.10 20.46 7.97
CA ARG A 84 -16.13 19.63 8.61
C ARG A 84 -15.49 18.51 9.44
N MET A 85 -14.52 17.77 8.89
CA MET A 85 -13.82 16.70 9.61
C MET A 85 -13.16 17.19 10.90
N MET A 86 -12.48 18.35 10.83
CA MET A 86 -11.88 18.98 12.00
C MET A 86 -12.92 19.39 13.05
N ARG A 87 -14.07 19.94 12.63
CA ARG A 87 -15.14 20.35 13.55
C ARG A 87 -15.82 19.15 14.24
N GLU A 88 -16.05 18.06 13.51
CA GLU A 88 -16.81 16.90 14.01
C GLU A 88 -15.96 15.92 14.84
N SER A 89 -14.71 15.69 14.44
CA SER A 89 -13.87 14.61 15.00
C SER A 89 -12.44 15.06 15.33
N GLY A 90 -12.14 16.35 15.16
CA GLY A 90 -10.81 16.91 15.43
C GLY A 90 -9.71 16.33 14.54
N SER A 91 -8.47 16.46 15.00
CA SER A 91 -7.28 15.91 14.30
C SER A 91 -7.30 14.37 14.21
N LYS A 92 -8.00 13.68 15.11
CA LYS A 92 -8.17 12.22 15.07
C LYS A 92 -8.97 11.74 13.86
N ALA A 93 -9.70 12.63 13.17
CA ALA A 93 -10.42 12.28 11.95
C ALA A 93 -9.50 11.78 10.82
N PHE A 94 -8.26 12.25 10.77
CA PHE A 94 -7.29 11.93 9.71
C PHE A 94 -6.52 10.64 9.98
N THR A 95 -6.43 10.21 11.24
CA THR A 95 -5.66 9.01 11.64
C THR A 95 -6.55 7.88 12.17
N ARG A 96 -7.88 8.05 12.19
CA ARG A 96 -8.81 7.00 12.63
C ARG A 96 -8.65 5.75 11.76
N GLY A 97 -8.37 4.61 12.39
CA GLY A 97 -8.19 3.34 11.69
C GLY A 97 -6.78 3.11 11.10
N PHE A 98 -5.80 3.96 11.41
CA PHE A 98 -4.43 3.85 10.89
C PHE A 98 -3.78 2.49 11.21
N ALA A 99 -3.92 2.00 12.44
CA ALA A 99 -3.35 0.71 12.84
C ALA A 99 -3.93 -0.47 12.04
N ILE A 100 -5.25 -0.50 11.85
CA ILE A 100 -5.90 -1.53 11.03
C ILE A 100 -5.46 -1.43 9.57
N LYS A 101 -5.31 -0.21 9.04
CA LYS A 101 -4.82 0.02 7.67
C LYS A 101 -3.39 -0.49 7.47
N ILE A 102 -2.50 -0.30 8.45
CA ILE A 102 -1.15 -0.86 8.43
C ILE A 102 -1.21 -2.39 8.32
N ILE A 103 -2.00 -3.03 9.19
CA ILE A 103 -2.09 -4.50 9.24
C ILE A 103 -2.66 -5.05 7.93
N ASP A 104 -3.75 -4.46 7.43
CA ASP A 104 -4.38 -4.84 6.16
C ASP A 104 -3.41 -4.74 4.99
N ASN A 105 -2.74 -3.59 4.85
CA ASN A 105 -1.80 -3.36 3.76
C ASN A 105 -0.56 -4.26 3.87
N ALA A 106 -0.01 -4.43 5.08
CA ALA A 106 1.16 -5.27 5.32
C ALA A 106 0.87 -6.74 5.00
N TYR A 107 -0.24 -7.28 5.53
CA TYR A 107 -0.65 -8.66 5.26
C TYR A 107 -0.88 -8.89 3.76
N HIS A 108 -1.59 -7.97 3.10
CA HIS A 108 -1.88 -8.08 1.68
C HIS A 108 -0.60 -8.09 0.83
N MET A 109 0.34 -7.18 1.12
CA MET A 109 1.59 -7.11 0.36
C MET A 109 2.55 -8.26 0.67
N ALA A 110 2.54 -8.78 1.89
CA ALA A 110 3.28 -9.97 2.27
C ALA A 110 2.85 -11.19 1.44
N TRP A 111 1.54 -11.40 1.31
CA TRP A 111 0.99 -12.48 0.49
C TRP A 111 1.34 -12.29 -1.00
N MET A 112 1.15 -11.08 -1.53
CA MET A 112 1.43 -10.76 -2.93
C MET A 112 2.91 -10.94 -3.28
N TYR A 113 3.84 -10.45 -2.46
CA TYR A 113 5.28 -10.57 -2.74
C TYR A 113 5.82 -11.97 -2.45
N GLY A 114 5.33 -12.64 -1.41
CA GLY A 114 5.76 -14.00 -1.07
C GLY A 114 5.25 -15.01 -2.08
N ILE A 115 3.93 -15.23 -2.09
CA ILE A 115 3.31 -16.30 -2.86
C ILE A 115 3.12 -15.91 -4.31
N GLY A 116 2.77 -14.65 -4.58
CA GLY A 116 2.60 -14.18 -5.96
C GLY A 116 3.88 -14.35 -6.79
N THR A 117 5.05 -14.14 -6.19
CA THR A 117 6.34 -14.36 -6.87
C THR A 117 6.58 -15.84 -7.17
N ILE A 118 6.29 -16.74 -6.21
CA ILE A 118 6.48 -18.19 -6.41
C ILE A 118 5.56 -18.70 -7.52
N VAL A 119 4.27 -18.37 -7.44
CA VAL A 119 3.29 -18.78 -8.46
C VAL A 119 3.69 -18.23 -9.83
N TYR A 120 4.19 -16.99 -9.89
CA TYR A 120 4.70 -16.41 -11.13
C TYR A 120 5.90 -17.19 -11.69
N GLU A 121 6.87 -17.54 -10.85
CA GLU A 121 8.03 -18.33 -11.27
C GLU A 121 7.62 -19.73 -11.79
N GLU A 122 6.75 -20.43 -11.05
CA GLU A 122 6.24 -21.75 -11.45
C GLU A 122 5.46 -21.69 -12.78
N MET A 123 4.59 -20.69 -12.94
CA MET A 123 3.85 -20.48 -14.18
C MET A 123 4.79 -20.16 -15.35
N HIS A 124 5.80 -19.33 -15.11
CA HIS A 124 6.78 -18.96 -16.13
C HIS A 124 7.61 -20.17 -16.58
N GLU A 125 8.05 -21.02 -15.66
CA GLU A 125 8.74 -22.27 -15.97
C GLU A 125 7.84 -23.26 -16.72
N PHE A 126 6.57 -23.39 -16.33
CA PHE A 126 5.62 -24.27 -17.00
C PHE A 126 5.36 -23.85 -18.45
N LEU A 127 5.20 -22.55 -18.70
CA LEU A 127 4.98 -22.00 -20.05
C LEU A 127 6.23 -22.14 -20.93
N ASN A 128 7.42 -21.87 -20.39
CA ASN A 128 8.67 -22.01 -21.13
C ASN A 128 9.05 -23.46 -21.43
N LYS A 129 8.65 -24.43 -20.60
CA LYS A 129 8.83 -25.87 -20.92
C LYS A 129 7.94 -26.37 -22.04
N LYS A 130 6.88 -25.64 -22.38
CA LYS A 130 5.85 -26.05 -23.35
C LYS A 130 6.08 -25.47 -24.76
N THR A 131 7.05 -24.57 -24.90
CA THR A 131 7.51 -23.96 -26.16
C THR A 131 8.83 -24.58 -26.55
#